data_AF-A0A2E5XTE8-F1
#
_entry.id   AF-A0A2E5XTE8-F1
#
_cell.length_a   1.000
_cell.length_b   1.000
_cell.length_c   1.000
_cell.angle_alpha   90.00
_cell.angle_beta   90.00
_cell.angle_gamma   90.00
#
_symmetry.space_group_name_H-M   'P 1'
#
loop_
_entity.id
_entity.type
_entity.pdbx_description
1 polymer ?
#
loop_
_entity_poly.entity_id
_entity_poly.type
_entity_poly.pdbx_seq_one_letter_code
_entity_poly.pdbx_strand_id
1 'polypeptide(L)' 'MDKLKNLGFSIGIFACLFKIMSWAGANILLIIGLSLLGLYFLIKVFIKNK' A
#
# COMPACT_ATOMS: atom_id res chain seq x y z
N MET A 1 2.21 13.30 -9.27
CA MET A 1 1.66 11.98 -8.86
C MET A 1 2.57 11.21 -7.91
N ASP A 2 3.73 11.78 -7.55
CA ASP A 2 4.79 11.10 -6.80
C ASP A 2 4.52 11.03 -5.29
N LYS A 3 3.86 12.05 -4.71
CA LYS A 3 3.46 12.03 -3.30
C LYS A 3 2.54 10.85 -2.94
N LEU A 4 1.63 10.49 -3.84
CA LEU A 4 0.71 9.36 -3.62
C LEU A 4 1.44 8.01 -3.68
N LYS A 5 2.44 7.91 -4.57
CA LYS A 5 3.31 6.74 -4.69
C LYS A 5 4.13 6.52 -3.41
N ASN A 6 4.67 7.61 -2.86
CA ASN A 6 5.48 7.56 -1.63
C ASN A 6 4.63 7.24 -0.39
N LEU A 7 3.37 7.70 -0.34
CA LEU A 7 2.42 7.35 0.73
C LEU A 7 2.11 5.84 0.75
N GLY A 8 1.80 5.26 -0.41
CA GLY A 8 1.56 3.81 -0.53
C GLY A 8 2.80 2.99 -0.18
N PHE A 9 3.99 3.44 -0.57
CA PHE A 9 5.23 2.75 -0.24
C PHE A 9 5.54 2.79 1.27
N SER A 10 5.35 3.95 1.90
CA SER A 10 5.51 4.11 3.35
C SER A 10 4.54 3.22 4.14
N ILE A 11 3.25 3.23 3.78
CA ILE A 11 2.25 2.40 4.48
C ILE A 11 2.55 0.89 4.33
N GLY A 12 3.07 0.46 3.17
CA GLY A 12 3.52 -0.92 2.96
C GLY A 12 4.72 -1.31 3.82
N ILE A 13 5.73 -0.43 3.93
CA ILE A 13 6.91 -0.65 4.79
C ILE A 13 6.51 -0.77 6.26
N PHE A 14 5.60 0.11 6.73
CA PHE A 14 5.09 0.07 8.10
C PHE A 14 4.31 -1.21 8.36
N ALA A 15 3.47 -1.64 7.41
CA ALA A 15 2.69 -2.85 7.56
C ALA A 15 3.56 -4.13 7.60
N CYS A 16 4.65 -4.17 6.83
CA CYS A 16 5.66 -5.24 6.94
C CYS A 16 6.36 -5.25 8.30
N LEU A 17 6.74 -4.08 8.83
CA LEU A 17 7.32 -3.95 10.18
C LEU A 17 6.38 -4.49 11.27
N PHE A 18 5.10 -4.11 11.24
CA PHE A 18 4.11 -4.61 12.20
C PHE A 18 3.89 -6.12 12.12
N LYS A 19 4.03 -6.73 10.92
CA LYS A 19 3.90 -8.18 10.75
C LYS A 19 5.07 -8.94 11.37
N ILE A 20 6.29 -8.41 11.27
CA ILE A 20 7.48 -9.00 11.90
C ILE A 20 7.38 -8.92 13.43
N MET A 21 6.77 -7.86 13.95
CA MET A 21 6.57 -7.64 15.38
C MET A 21 5.45 -8.52 16.01
N SER A 22 4.79 -9.40 15.23
CA SER A 22 3.68 -10.27 15.67
C SER A 22 2.55 -9.53 16.39
N TRP A 23 2.27 -8.30 15.95
CA TRP A 23 1.17 -7.51 16.49
C TRP A 23 -0.15 -7.98 15.86
N ALA A 24 -1.17 -8.25 16.68
CA ALA A 24 -2.43 -8.89 16.25
C ALA A 24 -3.17 -8.14 15.12
N GLY A 25 -2.92 -6.83 14.94
CA GLY A 25 -3.50 -5.99 13.88
C GLY A 25 -2.69 -5.91 12.58
N ALA A 26 -1.52 -6.54 12.50
CA ALA A 26 -0.60 -6.38 11.38
C ALA A 26 -1.15 -6.89 10.04
N ASN A 27 -1.94 -7.96 10.06
CA ASN A 27 -2.57 -8.48 8.85
C ASN A 27 -3.60 -7.48 8.27
N ILE A 28 -4.40 -6.83 9.13
CA ILE A 28 -5.35 -5.79 8.69
C ILE A 28 -4.60 -4.60 8.08
N LEU A 29 -3.51 -4.16 8.71
CA LEU A 29 -2.72 -3.02 8.23
C LEU A 29 -2.04 -3.33 6.89
N LEU A 30 -1.57 -4.57 6.70
CA LEU A 30 -1.00 -5.05 5.43
C LEU A 30 -2.03 -5.12 4.32
N ILE A 31 -3.21 -5.67 4.60
CA ILE A 31 -4.30 -5.75 3.62
C ILE A 31 -4.69 -4.34 3.15
N ILE A 32 -4.78 -3.38 4.07
CA ILE A 32 -5.06 -1.97 3.74
C ILE A 32 -3.93 -1.37 2.89
N GLY A 33 -2.66 -1.57 3.27
CA GLY A 33 -1.52 -1.02 2.52
C GLY A 33 -1.37 -1.59 1.11
N LEU A 34 -1.55 -2.90 0.96
CA LEU A 34 -1.55 -3.57 -0.35
C LEU A 34 -2.77 -3.18 -1.19
N SER A 35 -3.95 -3.07 -0.59
CA SER A 35 -5.17 -2.63 -1.29
C SER A 35 -5.02 -1.21 -1.84
N LEU A 36 -4.46 -0.29 -1.03
CA LEU A 36 -4.23 1.10 -1.44
C LEU A 36 -3.21 1.20 -2.59
N LEU A 37 -2.11 0.43 -2.52
CA LEU A 37 -1.13 0.32 -3.60
C LEU A 37 -1.74 -0.30 -4.87
N GLY A 38 -2.55 -1.34 -4.72
CA GLY A 38 -3.24 -2.02 -5.83
C GLY A 38 -4.22 -1.10 -6.56
N LEU A 39 -5.07 -0.38 -5.83
CA LEU A 39 -5.99 0.63 -6.39
C LEU A 39 -5.23 1.75 -7.10
N TYR A 40 -4.14 2.25 -6.50
CA TYR A 40 -3.30 3.25 -7.16
C TYR A 40 -2.72 2.75 -8.48
N PHE A 41 -2.20 1.52 -8.51
CA PHE A 41 -1.61 0.94 -9.71
C PHE A 41 -2.67 0.69 -10.79
N LEU A 42 -3.86 0.22 -10.39
CA LEU A 42 -5.00 0.00 -11.28
C LEU A 42 -5.44 1.32 -11.94
N ILE A 43 -5.70 2.36 -11.15
CA ILE A 43 -6.09 3.69 -11.66
C ILE A 43 -4.99 4.24 -12.58
N LYS A 44 -3.71 4.09 -12.22
CA LYS A 44 -2.59 4.54 -13.04
C LYS A 44 -2.49 3.80 -14.38
N VAL A 45 -2.74 2.49 -14.39
CA VAL A 45 -2.78 1.69 -15.64
C VAL A 45 -3.90 2.18 -16.55
N PHE A 46 -5.10 2.42 -16.01
CA PHE A 46 -6.24 2.90 -16.80
C PHE A 46 -6.06 4.35 -17.29
N ILE A 47 -5.44 5.23 -16.49
CA ILE A 47 -5.15 6.60 -16.91
C ILE A 47 -4.05 6.66 -17.97
N LYS A 48 -3.05 5.78 -17.90
CA LYS A 48 -1.94 5.77 -18.87
C LYS A 48 -2.31 5.14 -20.22
N ASN A 49 -3.42 4.41 -20.30
CA ASN A 49 -3.90 3.76 -21.52
C ASN A 49 -4.88 4.63 -22.34
N LYS A 50 -4.84 5.96 -22.14
CA LYS A 50 -5.54 6.97 -22.92
C LYS A 50 -4.54 8.03 -23.34
#